data_AF-R0L501-F1
#
_entry.id   AF-R0L501-F1
#
_cell.length_a   1.000
_cell.length_b   1.000
_cell.length_c   1.000
_cell.angle_alpha   90.00
_cell.angle_beta   90.00
_cell.angle_gamma   90.00
#
_symmetry.space_group_name_H-M   'P 1'
#
loop_
_entity.id
_entity.type
_entity.pdbx_description
1 polymer ?
#
loop_
_entity_poly.entity_id
_entity_poly.type
_entity_poly.pdbx_seq_one_letter_code
_entity_poly.pdbx_strand_id
1 'polypeptide(L)'
;RAASQWPETGRLALYLLGLRASCPPPDPSPQRFLVTWLKYYLEKDWAGSRRHGHPLTSYYQYSLGVLALCVHGKRVREEVIQRLLVAEQHRRVTRGIPADTEAVVALAFACLEREQLVRSRLAAELRVAVRGIRARFVEAQSENGLIGNIFSTPLAMQVFIATDKCRTHAAYGRAMAALLQRLDAFTSAAAMAQALPVLHGRSYLDIASMQCKEE
;
A
#
# COMPACT_ATOMS: atom_id res chain seq x y z
N ARG A 1 -34.19 -6.73 6.59
CA ARG A 1 -32.99 -6.40 7.39
C ARG A 1 -31.89 -6.05 6.40
N ALA A 2 -31.65 -4.76 6.15
CA ALA A 2 -30.61 -4.33 5.22
C ALA A 2 -29.25 -4.71 5.82
N ALA A 3 -28.54 -5.63 5.17
CA ALA A 3 -27.15 -5.85 5.48
C ALA A 3 -26.43 -4.53 5.25
N SER A 4 -25.91 -3.92 6.31
CA SER A 4 -25.05 -2.76 6.24
C SER A 4 -23.90 -3.09 5.28
N GLN A 5 -23.99 -2.65 4.02
CA GLN A 5 -22.95 -2.81 3.01
C GLN A 5 -21.74 -2.04 3.52
N TRP A 6 -20.77 -2.78 4.07
CA TRP A 6 -19.47 -2.23 4.45
C TRP A 6 -18.89 -1.49 3.24
N PRO A 7 -18.17 -0.37 3.42
CA PRO A 7 -17.56 0.29 2.28
C PRO A 7 -16.62 -0.69 1.57
N GLU A 8 -16.85 -0.89 0.27
CA GLU A 8 -16.10 -1.86 -0.54
C GLU A 8 -14.68 -1.40 -0.87
N THR A 9 -14.21 -0.28 -0.34
CA THR A 9 -12.93 0.38 -0.67
C THR A 9 -11.77 -0.62 -0.70
N GLY A 10 -11.56 -1.38 0.38
CA GLY A 10 -10.44 -2.31 0.49
C GLY A 10 -10.54 -3.49 -0.49
N ARG A 11 -11.72 -4.12 -0.60
CA ARG A 11 -11.93 -5.28 -1.48
C ARG A 11 -11.86 -4.90 -2.96
N LEU A 12 -12.49 -3.79 -3.33
CA LEU A 12 -12.43 -3.25 -4.69
C LEU A 12 -11.02 -2.81 -5.06
N ALA A 13 -10.28 -2.22 -4.12
CA ALA A 13 -8.87 -1.89 -4.33
C ALA A 13 -8.01 -3.14 -4.57
N LEU A 14 -8.14 -4.19 -3.74
CA LEU A 14 -7.44 -5.46 -3.96
C LEU A 14 -7.81 -6.10 -5.30
N TYR A 15 -9.09 -6.07 -5.66
CA TYR A 15 -9.56 -6.55 -6.96
C TYR A 15 -8.87 -5.80 -8.11
N LEU A 16 -8.81 -4.46 -8.03
CA LEU A 16 -8.14 -3.64 -9.05
C LEU A 16 -6.62 -3.88 -9.10
N LEU A 17 -5.96 -4.12 -7.98
CA LEU A 17 -4.54 -4.52 -7.95
C LEU A 17 -4.35 -5.87 -8.67
N GLY A 18 -5.18 -6.87 -8.33
CA GLY A 18 -5.15 -8.18 -8.96
C GLY A 18 -5.43 -8.11 -10.47
N LEU A 19 -6.42 -7.32 -10.87
CA LEU A 19 -6.76 -7.08 -12.26
C LEU A 19 -5.60 -6.42 -13.03
N ARG A 20 -4.87 -5.50 -12.40
CA ARG A 20 -3.69 -4.89 -13.02
C ARG A 20 -2.54 -5.90 -13.17
N ALA A 21 -2.39 -6.79 -12.20
CA ALA A 21 -1.38 -7.86 -12.20
C ALA A 21 -1.70 -8.97 -13.22
N SER A 22 -2.97 -9.17 -13.59
CA SER A 22 -3.37 -10.17 -14.59
C SER A 22 -3.29 -9.67 -16.04
N CYS A 23 -2.66 -8.52 -16.29
CA CYS A 23 -2.54 -7.85 -17.59
C CYS A 23 -3.83 -7.89 -18.41
N PRO A 24 -4.80 -7.07 -17.99
CA PRO A 24 -6.16 -7.21 -18.47
C PRO A 24 -6.25 -6.85 -19.96
N PRO A 25 -7.28 -7.36 -20.67
CA PRO A 25 -7.40 -7.22 -22.11
C PRO A 25 -7.44 -5.74 -22.55
N PRO A 26 -7.18 -5.46 -23.83
CA PRO A 26 -7.07 -4.09 -24.35
C PRO A 26 -8.31 -3.22 -24.11
N ASP A 27 -9.51 -3.81 -23.97
CA ASP A 27 -10.73 -3.06 -23.65
C ASP A 27 -10.77 -2.68 -22.16
N PRO A 28 -10.64 -1.39 -21.81
CA PRO A 28 -10.64 -0.96 -20.42
C PRO A 28 -12.05 -0.68 -19.90
N SER A 29 -13.12 -0.88 -20.68
CA SER A 29 -14.48 -0.42 -20.35
C SER A 29 -15.01 -0.97 -19.01
N PRO A 30 -14.90 -2.28 -18.70
CA PRO A 30 -15.27 -2.78 -17.37
C PRO A 30 -14.42 -2.18 -16.23
N GLN A 31 -13.14 -1.92 -16.51
CA GLN A 31 -12.20 -1.36 -15.53
C GLN A 31 -12.53 0.10 -15.21
N ARG A 32 -12.99 0.88 -16.19
CA ARG A 32 -13.40 2.29 -15.99
C ARG A 32 -14.51 2.41 -14.94
N PHE A 33 -15.48 1.48 -14.97
CA PHE A 33 -16.57 1.46 -13.99
C PHE A 33 -16.05 1.20 -12.58
N LEU A 34 -15.18 0.22 -12.41
CA LEU A 34 -14.59 -0.14 -11.13
C LEU A 34 -13.70 0.97 -10.54
N VAL A 35 -12.88 1.60 -11.38
CA VAL A 35 -12.09 2.79 -11.01
C VAL A 35 -12.99 3.93 -10.53
N THR A 36 -14.13 4.13 -11.20
CA THR A 36 -15.09 5.18 -10.83
C THR A 36 -15.71 4.91 -9.46
N TRP A 37 -16.09 3.66 -9.19
CA TRP A 37 -16.58 3.24 -7.87
C TRP A 37 -15.52 3.37 -6.79
N LEU A 38 -14.28 2.98 -7.07
CA LEU A 38 -13.21 3.11 -6.09
C LEU A 38 -12.97 4.57 -5.72
N LYS A 39 -12.97 5.48 -6.71
CA LYS A 39 -12.92 6.92 -6.46
C LYS A 39 -14.08 7.37 -5.57
N TYR A 40 -15.31 6.96 -5.90
CA TYR A 40 -16.49 7.31 -5.10
C TYR A 40 -16.39 6.83 -3.64
N TYR A 41 -15.99 5.59 -3.40
CA TYR A 41 -15.82 5.06 -2.04
C TYR A 41 -14.68 5.76 -1.29
N LEU A 42 -13.59 6.07 -1.96
CA LEU A 42 -12.47 6.80 -1.35
C LEU A 42 -12.86 8.24 -0.97
N GLU A 43 -13.67 8.93 -1.78
CA GLU A 43 -14.24 10.24 -1.43
C GLU A 43 -15.17 10.16 -0.21
N LYS A 44 -15.99 9.09 -0.11
CA LYS A 44 -16.82 8.86 1.08
C LYS A 44 -15.98 8.63 2.33
N ASP A 45 -14.94 7.79 2.22
CA ASP A 45 -14.00 7.53 3.30
C ASP A 45 -13.28 8.81 3.74
N TRP A 46 -12.89 9.66 2.79
CA TRP A 46 -12.31 10.97 3.05
C TRP A 46 -13.27 11.91 3.77
N ALA A 47 -14.51 12.04 3.28
CA ALA A 47 -15.53 12.87 3.89
C ALA A 47 -15.84 12.41 5.33
N GLY A 48 -15.90 11.10 5.57
CA GLY A 48 -16.01 10.52 6.91
C GLY A 48 -14.81 10.89 7.79
N SER A 49 -13.59 10.82 7.24
CA SER A 49 -12.38 11.21 7.97
C SER A 49 -12.35 12.67 8.40
N ARG A 50 -12.97 13.58 7.64
CA ARG A 50 -13.11 14.97 8.03
C ARG A 50 -14.11 15.16 9.16
N ARG A 51 -15.18 14.37 9.20
CA ARG A 51 -16.24 14.45 10.20
C ARG A 51 -15.88 13.78 11.52
N HIS A 52 -15.20 12.64 11.46
CA HIS A 52 -14.97 11.76 12.63
C HIS A 52 -13.50 11.68 13.07
N GLY A 53 -12.58 12.33 12.36
CA GLY A 53 -11.15 12.24 12.64
C GLY A 53 -10.47 10.96 12.13
N HIS A 54 -11.23 10.00 11.58
CA HIS A 54 -10.74 8.78 10.93
C HIS A 54 -11.65 8.34 9.76
N PRO A 55 -11.13 7.63 8.75
CA PRO A 55 -11.93 7.08 7.64
C PRO A 55 -13.14 6.25 8.13
N LEU A 56 -14.16 6.09 7.28
CA LEU A 56 -15.29 5.20 7.58
C LEU A 56 -14.83 3.74 7.64
N THR A 57 -13.81 3.40 6.86
CA THR A 57 -13.08 2.13 6.92
C THR A 57 -11.89 2.19 7.89
N SER A 58 -10.66 2.12 7.37
CA SER A 58 -9.40 2.21 8.09
C SER A 58 -8.37 2.90 7.20
N TYR A 59 -7.31 3.44 7.80
CA TYR A 59 -6.21 4.02 7.00
C TYR A 59 -5.50 2.97 6.12
N TYR A 60 -5.55 1.68 6.48
CA TYR A 60 -5.09 0.61 5.61
C TYR A 60 -5.91 0.56 4.32
N GLN A 61 -7.24 0.44 4.42
CA GLN A 61 -8.13 0.36 3.25
C GLN A 61 -8.14 1.64 2.44
N TYR A 62 -8.08 2.79 3.11
CA TYR A 62 -7.97 4.10 2.47
C TYR A 62 -6.70 4.18 1.60
N SER A 63 -5.55 3.82 2.18
CA SER A 63 -4.27 3.85 1.48
C SER A 63 -4.22 2.82 0.36
N LEU A 64 -4.86 1.67 0.54
CA LEU A 64 -5.01 0.65 -0.49
C LEU A 64 -5.83 1.17 -1.69
N GLY A 65 -6.89 1.94 -1.44
CA GLY A 65 -7.64 2.62 -2.49
C GLY A 65 -6.81 3.63 -3.27
N VAL A 66 -5.99 4.43 -2.58
CA VAL A 66 -5.05 5.36 -3.23
C VAL A 66 -4.01 4.61 -4.07
N LEU A 67 -3.42 3.53 -3.53
CA LEU A 67 -2.45 2.70 -4.23
C LEU A 67 -3.07 2.06 -5.48
N ALA A 68 -4.26 1.48 -5.37
CA ALA A 68 -4.96 0.86 -6.50
C ALA A 68 -5.27 1.89 -7.61
N LEU A 69 -5.72 3.10 -7.26
CA LEU A 69 -5.90 4.16 -8.27
C LEU A 69 -4.57 4.55 -8.92
N CYS A 70 -3.50 4.63 -8.14
CA CYS A 70 -2.18 5.01 -8.63
C CYS A 70 -1.62 4.01 -9.66
N VAL A 71 -1.63 2.70 -9.37
CA VAL A 71 -1.10 1.68 -10.31
C VAL A 71 -1.90 1.58 -11.62
N HIS A 72 -3.12 2.13 -11.64
CA HIS A 72 -3.97 2.29 -12.82
C HIS A 72 -3.77 3.64 -13.54
N GLY A 73 -2.76 4.42 -13.13
CA GLY A 73 -2.46 5.75 -13.68
C GLY A 73 -3.55 6.78 -13.41
N LYS A 74 -4.34 6.60 -12.33
CA LYS A 74 -5.48 7.48 -12.02
C LYS A 74 -5.11 8.45 -10.92
N ARG A 75 -5.23 9.74 -11.24
CA ARG A 75 -5.07 10.81 -10.25
C ARG A 75 -6.14 10.71 -9.16
N VAL A 76 -5.69 11.00 -7.95
CA VAL A 76 -6.49 11.16 -6.73
C VAL A 76 -6.47 12.64 -6.35
N ARG A 77 -7.53 13.12 -5.71
CA ARG A 77 -7.59 14.50 -5.21
C ARG A 77 -6.48 14.76 -4.21
N GLU A 78 -5.86 15.95 -4.26
CA GLU A 78 -4.75 16.28 -3.36
C GLU A 78 -5.20 16.29 -1.89
N GLU A 79 -6.44 16.68 -1.59
CA GLU A 79 -6.96 16.71 -0.22
C GLU A 79 -7.12 15.31 0.40
N VAL A 80 -7.36 14.30 -0.44
CA VAL A 80 -7.40 12.88 -0.05
C VAL A 80 -6.00 12.42 0.33
N ILE A 81 -4.98 12.82 -0.44
CA ILE A 81 -3.58 12.48 -0.20
C ILE A 81 -3.04 13.22 1.04
N GLN A 82 -3.32 14.52 1.15
CA GLN A 82 -2.96 15.33 2.32
C GLN A 82 -3.57 14.78 3.60
N ARG A 83 -4.78 14.21 3.55
CA ARG A 83 -5.39 13.56 4.70
C ARG A 83 -4.55 12.38 5.21
N LEU A 84 -3.98 11.58 4.31
CA LEU A 84 -3.06 10.50 4.67
C LEU A 84 -1.76 11.06 5.28
N LEU A 85 -1.18 12.11 4.69
CA LEU A 85 0.02 12.75 5.24
C LEU A 85 -0.19 13.25 6.67
N VAL A 86 -1.29 13.98 6.90
CA VAL A 86 -1.66 14.48 8.22
C VAL A 86 -1.88 13.32 9.20
N ALA A 87 -2.56 12.26 8.76
CA ALA A 87 -2.80 11.10 9.61
C ALA A 87 -1.51 10.34 9.97
N GLU A 88 -0.57 10.20 9.03
CA GLU A 88 0.74 9.61 9.25
C GLU A 88 1.51 10.42 10.32
N GLN A 89 1.55 11.74 10.17
CA GLN A 89 2.23 12.64 11.11
C GLN A 89 1.58 12.62 12.51
N HIS A 90 0.24 12.65 12.60
CA HIS A 90 -0.46 12.71 13.89
C HIS A 90 -0.46 11.37 14.64
N ARG A 91 -0.67 10.25 13.94
CA ARG A 91 -0.71 8.93 14.58
C ARG A 91 0.67 8.47 15.03
N ARG A 92 1.72 8.93 14.36
CA ARG A 92 3.11 8.79 14.83
C ARG A 92 3.28 9.30 16.26
N VAL A 93 2.64 10.42 16.62
CA VAL A 93 2.81 11.06 17.94
C VAL A 93 1.94 10.42 19.02
N THR A 94 0.80 9.83 18.66
CA THR A 94 -0.26 9.54 19.64
C THR A 94 -0.44 8.06 20.02
N ARG A 95 -0.33 7.13 19.07
CA ARG A 95 -0.71 5.71 19.30
C ARG A 95 0.10 4.66 18.55
N GLY A 96 1.06 5.08 17.72
CA GLY A 96 1.72 4.20 16.75
C GLY A 96 0.75 3.78 15.63
N ILE A 97 1.28 3.55 14.43
CA ILE A 97 0.51 3.01 13.31
C ILE A 97 0.95 1.55 13.13
N PRO A 98 0.01 0.58 12.97
CA PRO A 98 0.38 -0.79 12.64
C PRO A 98 1.29 -0.84 11.41
N ALA A 99 2.34 -1.67 11.46
CA ALA A 99 3.36 -1.70 10.41
C ALA A 99 2.80 -2.02 9.01
N ASP A 100 1.77 -2.87 8.93
CA ASP A 100 1.01 -3.16 7.72
C ASP A 100 0.33 -1.90 7.15
N THR A 101 -0.25 -1.05 8.02
CA THR A 101 -0.87 0.20 7.61
C THR A 101 0.18 1.22 7.16
N GLU A 102 1.29 1.38 7.90
CA GLU A 102 2.40 2.25 7.47
C GLU A 102 2.97 1.82 6.13
N ALA A 103 3.08 0.51 5.90
CA ALA A 103 3.60 -0.03 4.66
C ALA A 103 2.71 0.33 3.48
N VAL A 104 1.40 0.13 3.58
CA VAL A 104 0.47 0.47 2.50
C VAL A 104 0.41 1.99 2.26
N VAL A 105 0.50 2.81 3.32
CA VAL A 105 0.64 4.28 3.18
C VAL A 105 1.91 4.62 2.38
N ALA A 106 3.06 4.05 2.76
CA ALA A 106 4.32 4.29 2.07
C ALA A 106 4.29 3.82 0.61
N LEU A 107 3.71 2.65 0.32
CA LEU A 107 3.53 2.15 -1.04
C LEU A 107 2.65 3.09 -1.87
N ALA A 108 1.53 3.58 -1.31
CA ALA A 108 0.68 4.54 -1.99
C ALA A 108 1.43 5.85 -2.32
N PHE A 109 2.19 6.39 -1.37
CA PHE A 109 2.99 7.60 -1.56
C PHE A 109 4.11 7.42 -2.58
N ALA A 110 4.85 6.32 -2.49
CA ALA A 110 5.90 5.98 -3.45
C ALA A 110 5.33 5.81 -4.86
N CYS A 111 4.15 5.19 -4.99
CA CYS A 111 3.47 5.05 -6.27
C CYS A 111 3.12 6.42 -6.87
N LEU A 112 2.45 7.29 -6.10
CA LEU A 112 2.01 8.61 -6.59
C LEU A 112 3.18 9.47 -7.07
N GLU A 113 4.31 9.39 -6.38
CA GLU A 113 5.55 10.07 -6.75
C GLU A 113 6.15 9.48 -8.03
N ARG A 114 6.31 8.15 -8.10
CA ARG A 114 6.91 7.45 -9.25
C ARG A 114 6.09 7.61 -10.54
N GLU A 115 4.77 7.50 -10.44
CA GLU A 115 3.85 7.63 -11.57
C GLU A 115 3.52 9.11 -11.91
N GLN A 116 4.16 10.07 -11.21
CA GLN A 116 3.99 11.51 -11.43
C GLN A 116 2.52 11.98 -11.40
N LEU A 117 1.74 11.41 -10.49
CA LEU A 117 0.29 11.67 -10.38
C LEU A 117 -0.05 12.85 -9.45
N VAL A 118 0.97 13.53 -8.92
CA VAL A 118 0.85 14.68 -8.02
C VAL A 118 1.79 15.81 -8.43
N ARG A 119 1.52 17.03 -7.95
CA ARG A 119 2.40 18.19 -8.19
C ARG A 119 3.76 18.04 -7.50
N SER A 120 4.78 18.72 -8.01
CA SER A 120 6.18 18.64 -7.54
C SER A 120 6.36 18.89 -6.05
N ARG A 121 5.66 19.89 -5.49
CA ARG A 121 5.69 20.18 -4.05
C ARG A 121 5.18 18.99 -3.22
N LEU A 122 3.99 18.49 -3.57
CA LEU A 122 3.40 17.34 -2.88
C LEU A 122 4.27 16.10 -3.06
N ALA A 123 4.83 15.87 -4.24
CA ALA A 123 5.77 14.77 -4.50
C ALA A 123 6.99 14.79 -3.54
N ALA A 124 7.55 15.98 -3.26
CA ALA A 124 8.64 16.11 -2.32
C ALA A 124 8.22 15.75 -0.88
N GLU A 125 7.03 16.18 -0.45
CA GLU A 125 6.46 15.83 0.86
C GLU A 125 6.22 14.31 0.99
N LEU A 126 5.66 13.68 -0.05
CA LEU A 126 5.47 12.22 -0.12
C LEU A 126 6.80 11.48 -0.01
N ARG A 127 7.82 11.93 -0.74
CA ARG A 127 9.17 11.32 -0.70
C ARG A 127 9.78 11.39 0.69
N VAL A 128 9.62 12.50 1.40
CA VAL A 128 10.07 12.65 2.80
C VAL A 128 9.32 11.69 3.72
N ALA A 129 7.99 11.61 3.59
CA ALA A 129 7.17 10.69 4.38
C ALA A 129 7.59 9.22 4.18
N VAL A 130 7.78 8.78 2.93
CA VAL A 130 8.24 7.42 2.61
C VAL A 130 9.61 7.11 3.23
N ARG A 131 10.55 8.06 3.17
CA ARG A 131 11.86 7.91 3.82
C ARG A 131 11.73 7.78 5.34
N GLY A 132 10.85 8.58 5.95
CA GLY A 132 10.56 8.52 7.39
C GLY A 132 9.96 7.19 7.83
N ILE A 133 8.96 6.68 7.08
CA ILE A 133 8.35 5.36 7.34
C ILE A 133 9.41 4.26 7.25
N ARG A 134 10.22 4.24 6.19
CA ARG A 134 11.28 3.23 6.03
C ARG A 134 12.30 3.28 7.17
N ALA A 135 12.70 4.47 7.62
CA ALA A 135 13.62 4.61 8.76
C ALA A 135 13.02 3.98 10.03
N ARG A 136 11.74 4.23 10.30
CA ARG A 136 11.04 3.60 11.44
C ARG A 136 10.95 2.08 11.32
N PHE A 137 10.78 1.54 10.12
CA PHE A 137 10.86 0.08 9.93
C PHE A 137 12.22 -0.50 10.28
N VAL A 138 13.30 0.25 10.04
CA VAL A 138 14.64 -0.16 10.45
C VAL A 138 14.78 -0.08 11.97
N GLU A 139 14.31 1.01 12.59
CA GLU A 139 14.39 1.25 14.03
C GLU A 139 13.53 0.27 14.85
N ALA A 140 12.34 -0.06 14.35
CA ALA A 140 11.39 -0.97 14.99
C ALA A 140 11.58 -2.44 14.61
N GLN A 141 12.61 -2.76 13.81
CA GLN A 141 12.92 -4.15 13.47
C GLN A 141 13.34 -4.90 14.75
N SER A 142 12.65 -6.00 15.04
CA SER A 142 12.98 -6.84 16.20
C SER A 142 14.32 -7.55 16.02
N GLU A 143 14.89 -8.06 17.11
CA GLU A 143 16.12 -8.87 17.10
C GLU A 143 15.99 -10.11 16.18
N ASN A 144 14.77 -10.64 16.06
CA ASN A 144 14.44 -11.76 15.16
C ASN A 144 14.31 -11.34 13.69
N GLY A 145 14.58 -10.08 13.33
CA GLY A 145 14.53 -9.55 11.98
C GLY A 145 13.13 -9.14 11.49
N LEU A 146 12.07 -9.33 12.28
CA LEU A 146 10.69 -9.00 11.89
C LEU A 146 10.41 -7.50 12.03
N ILE A 147 9.63 -6.95 11.09
CA ILE A 147 9.14 -5.56 11.12
C ILE A 147 7.66 -5.59 11.54
N GLY A 148 7.39 -5.20 12.78
CA GLY A 148 6.10 -5.42 13.43
C GLY A 148 5.96 -6.89 13.83
N ASN A 149 5.21 -7.67 13.04
CA ASN A 149 5.08 -9.11 13.19
C ASN A 149 5.37 -9.84 11.87
N ILE A 150 5.25 -11.17 11.89
CA ILE A 150 5.51 -12.01 10.71
C ILE A 150 4.61 -11.67 9.51
N PHE A 151 3.34 -11.32 9.74
CA PHE A 151 2.37 -11.03 8.67
C PHE A 151 2.52 -9.59 8.13
N SER A 152 3.00 -8.63 8.93
CA SER A 152 3.29 -7.28 8.44
C SER A 152 4.66 -7.16 7.76
N THR A 153 5.58 -8.08 8.05
CA THR A 153 6.96 -8.04 7.54
C THR A 153 7.02 -8.02 6.00
N PRO A 154 6.28 -8.87 5.24
CA PRO A 154 6.28 -8.78 3.78
C PRO A 154 5.84 -7.42 3.24
N LEU A 155 4.74 -6.85 3.76
CA LEU A 155 4.29 -5.52 3.31
C LEU A 155 5.35 -4.45 3.58
N ALA A 156 5.99 -4.47 4.75
CA ALA A 156 7.08 -3.54 5.05
C ALA A 156 8.28 -3.73 4.10
N MET A 157 8.64 -4.97 3.77
CA MET A 157 9.70 -5.28 2.80
C MET A 157 9.40 -4.75 1.40
N GLN A 158 8.14 -4.73 0.97
CA GLN A 158 7.77 -4.11 -0.31
C GLN A 158 8.14 -2.63 -0.38
N VAL A 159 8.15 -1.90 0.74
CA VAL A 159 8.58 -0.48 0.78
C VAL A 159 10.08 -0.34 0.47
N PHE A 160 10.91 -1.29 0.93
CA PHE A 160 12.33 -1.30 0.58
C PHE A 160 12.54 -1.59 -0.90
N ILE A 161 11.74 -2.48 -1.49
CA ILE A 161 11.77 -2.78 -2.93
C ILE A 161 11.34 -1.55 -3.72
N ALA A 162 10.19 -0.97 -3.40
CA ALA A 162 9.60 0.21 -4.05
C ALA A 162 10.47 1.48 -3.97
N THR A 163 11.49 1.51 -3.11
CA THR A 163 12.39 2.65 -2.93
C THR A 163 13.86 2.33 -3.27
N ASP A 164 14.09 1.22 -3.99
CA ASP A 164 15.41 0.74 -4.43
C ASP A 164 16.41 0.55 -3.28
N LYS A 165 15.90 0.13 -2.12
CA LYS A 165 16.67 -0.09 -0.88
C LYS A 165 16.79 -1.54 -0.46
N CYS A 166 16.18 -2.48 -1.20
CA CYS A 166 16.27 -3.91 -0.91
C CYS A 166 17.70 -4.46 -0.95
N ARG A 167 18.59 -3.90 -1.80
CA ARG A 167 19.99 -4.35 -1.91
C ARG A 167 20.95 -3.66 -0.95
N THR A 168 20.63 -2.45 -0.49
CA THR A 168 21.58 -1.59 0.24
C THR A 168 21.34 -1.55 1.74
N HIS A 169 20.12 -1.85 2.21
CA HIS A 169 19.82 -1.84 3.64
C HIS A 169 19.91 -3.24 4.25
N ALA A 170 20.82 -3.42 5.22
CA ALA A 170 20.96 -4.67 5.97
C ALA A 170 19.65 -5.13 6.66
N ALA A 171 18.78 -4.19 7.02
CA ALA A 171 17.46 -4.50 7.58
C ALA A 171 16.60 -5.36 6.64
N TYR A 172 16.68 -5.13 5.32
CA TYR A 172 15.96 -5.95 4.33
C TYR A 172 16.48 -7.40 4.33
N GLY A 173 17.80 -7.59 4.38
CA GLY A 173 18.42 -8.92 4.46
C GLY A 173 18.00 -9.69 5.71
N ARG A 174 17.98 -9.03 6.87
CA ARG A 174 17.50 -9.64 8.13
C ARG A 174 16.01 -10.00 8.05
N ALA A 175 15.19 -9.14 7.47
CA ALA A 175 13.76 -9.40 7.29
C ALA A 175 13.52 -10.58 6.33
N MET A 176 14.30 -10.67 5.24
CA MET A 176 14.23 -11.80 4.30
C MET A 176 14.62 -13.11 4.98
N ALA A 177 15.71 -13.14 5.74
CA ALA A 177 16.10 -14.32 6.51
C ALA A 177 15.01 -14.74 7.50
N ALA A 178 14.43 -13.78 8.23
CA ALA A 178 13.37 -14.03 9.19
C ALA A 178 12.08 -14.56 8.54
N LEU A 179 11.74 -14.06 7.35
CA LEU A 179 10.61 -14.50 6.54
C LEU A 179 10.81 -15.94 6.03
N LEU A 180 11.98 -16.23 5.44
CA LEU A 180 12.31 -17.56 4.92
C LEU A 180 12.28 -18.64 6.00
N GLN A 181 12.76 -18.32 7.20
CA GLN A 181 12.74 -19.22 8.37
C GLN A 181 11.32 -19.57 8.86
N ARG A 182 10.30 -18.80 8.48
CA ARG A 182 8.94 -18.90 9.02
C ARG A 182 7.88 -18.97 7.92
N LEU A 183 8.24 -19.46 6.74
CA LEU A 183 7.31 -19.60 5.60
C LEU A 183 6.16 -20.56 5.91
N ASP A 184 6.37 -21.53 6.79
CA ASP A 184 5.37 -22.47 7.30
C ASP A 184 4.20 -21.78 8.02
N ALA A 185 4.40 -20.58 8.57
CA ALA A 185 3.33 -19.79 9.18
C ALA A 185 2.34 -19.20 8.16
N PHE A 186 2.68 -19.18 6.86
CA PHE A 186 1.85 -18.60 5.80
C PHE A 186 0.90 -19.64 5.18
N THR A 187 0.07 -20.27 6.01
CA THR A 187 -0.81 -21.38 5.61
C THR A 187 -2.03 -20.95 4.80
N SER A 188 -2.44 -19.69 4.88
CA SER A 188 -3.58 -19.16 4.11
C SER A 188 -3.15 -18.54 2.79
N ALA A 189 -3.97 -18.69 1.76
CA ALA A 189 -3.74 -18.07 0.46
C ALA A 189 -3.57 -16.54 0.55
N ALA A 190 -4.33 -15.89 1.43
CA ALA A 190 -4.24 -14.44 1.66
C ALA A 190 -2.89 -14.03 2.27
N ALA A 191 -2.39 -14.77 3.27
CA ALA A 191 -1.09 -14.49 3.87
C ALA A 191 0.03 -14.75 2.85
N MET A 192 -0.02 -15.88 2.14
CA MET A 192 0.99 -16.22 1.13
C MET A 192 1.01 -15.20 -0.02
N ALA A 193 -0.15 -14.72 -0.47
CA ALA A 193 -0.25 -13.69 -1.52
C ALA A 193 0.43 -12.37 -1.13
N GLN A 194 0.55 -12.05 0.16
CA GLN A 194 1.31 -10.88 0.62
C GLN A 194 2.83 -11.13 0.67
N ALA A 195 3.25 -12.39 0.88
CA ALA A 195 4.65 -12.79 0.95
C ALA A 195 5.29 -12.99 -0.43
N LEU A 196 4.58 -13.62 -1.36
CA LEU A 196 5.09 -14.01 -2.69
C LEU A 196 5.75 -12.85 -3.46
N PRO A 197 5.17 -11.63 -3.56
CA PRO A 197 5.83 -10.54 -4.27
C PRO A 197 7.25 -10.29 -3.76
N VAL A 198 7.43 -10.25 -2.44
CA VAL A 198 8.72 -9.97 -1.81
C VAL A 198 9.71 -11.10 -2.05
N LEU A 199 9.26 -12.36 -1.98
CA LEU A 199 10.08 -13.53 -2.29
C LEU A 199 10.62 -13.50 -3.73
N HIS A 200 9.87 -12.87 -4.65
CA HIS A 200 10.29 -12.61 -6.03
C HIS A 200 10.96 -11.24 -6.24
N GLY A 201 11.28 -10.51 -5.17
CA GLY A 201 11.90 -9.18 -5.27
C GLY A 201 10.99 -8.12 -5.89
N ARG A 202 9.67 -8.28 -5.76
CA ARG A 202 8.63 -7.40 -6.28
C ARG A 202 7.83 -6.72 -5.17
N SER A 203 7.21 -5.60 -5.54
CA SER A 203 6.27 -4.82 -4.74
C SER A 203 4.97 -4.60 -5.52
N TYR A 204 3.92 -4.17 -4.83
CA TYR A 204 2.68 -3.75 -5.49
C TYR A 204 2.87 -2.62 -6.50
N LEU A 205 3.96 -1.85 -6.43
CA LEU A 205 4.20 -0.82 -7.44
C LEU A 205 4.60 -1.44 -8.78
N ASP A 206 5.25 -2.60 -8.80
CA ASP A 206 5.74 -3.20 -10.04
C ASP A 206 4.62 -3.55 -11.02
N ILE A 207 3.40 -3.74 -10.50
CA ILE A 207 2.23 -4.00 -11.35
C ILE A 207 1.84 -2.79 -12.20
N ALA A 208 2.22 -1.55 -11.85
CA ALA A 208 1.84 -0.35 -12.62
C ALA A 208 2.44 -0.35 -14.03
N SER A 209 3.64 -0.91 -14.21
CA SER A 209 4.35 -1.01 -15.48
C SER A 209 4.51 -2.46 -15.97
N MET A 210 3.89 -3.43 -15.27
CA MET A 210 3.96 -4.84 -15.64
C MET A 210 3.37 -5.08 -17.03
N GLN A 211 4.15 -5.78 -17.84
CA GLN A 211 3.78 -6.33 -19.14
C GLN A 211 3.78 -7.85 -19.00
N CYS A 212 2.65 -8.49 -19.24
CA CYS A 212 2.61 -9.95 -19.27
C CYS A 212 3.12 -10.40 -20.61
N LYS A 213 4.19 -11.18 -20.58
CA LYS A 213 4.63 -11.97 -21.71
C LYS A 213 4.15 -13.40 -21.46
N GLU A 214 3.82 -14.11 -22.52
CA GLU A 214 3.72 -15.56 -22.44
C GLU A 214 5.11 -16.09 -22.03
N GLU A 215 5.15 -17.06 -21.11
CA GLU A 215 6.38 -17.78 -20.75
C GLU A 215 6.88 -18.64 -21.91
#